data_AF-A0A934G7W5-F1
#
_entry.id   AF-A0A934G7W5-F1
#
_cell.length_a   1.000
_cell.length_b   1.000
_cell.length_c   1.000
_cell.angle_alpha   90.00
_cell.angle_beta   90.00
_cell.angle_gamma   90.00
#
_symmetry.space_group_name_H-M   'P 1'
#
loop_
_entity.id
_entity.type
_entity.pdbx_description
1 polymer ?
#
loop_
_entity_poly.entity_id
_entity_poly.type
_entity_poly.pdbx_seq_one_letter_code
_entity_poly.pdbx_strand_id
1 'polypeptide(L)'
;MQPDSLPGQQETPLSNSLPQAGERTNVNGNLRLSGWYAELMAHAVGQPNDELFAQMIASQIDGAGALPPGLGLAAKDFSALLTCHFPGIGLAIGLADNSTDPRAPERDDVLGLLLEHRAHRNMSEQWMAEIVTAACMANDHLWQDLGLRSRTHLGKLMTQNFPALAAKNVHDMKWKKFLYKQLCEQEGINTCRAPSCEYCTDYLNCFGPEE
;
A
#
# COMPACT_ATOMS: atom_id res chain seq x y z
N MET A 1 51.97 -61.04 5.03
CA MET A 1 52.95 -60.13 4.42
C MET A 1 52.23 -58.82 4.13
N GLN A 2 52.44 -57.81 4.98
CA GLN A 2 52.38 -56.40 4.57
C GLN A 2 53.62 -56.13 3.70
N PRO A 3 53.59 -55.19 2.73
CA PRO A 3 53.61 -53.73 3.00
C PRO A 3 52.66 -52.97 2.02
N ASP A 4 52.46 -51.66 1.97
CA ASP A 4 53.25 -50.48 2.35
C ASP A 4 52.33 -49.24 2.44
N SER A 5 52.89 -48.17 3.00
CA SER A 5 52.28 -46.91 3.44
C SER A 5 51.95 -45.89 2.32
N LEU A 6 50.90 -45.07 2.49
CA LEU A 6 50.94 -43.59 2.73
C LEU A 6 49.51 -42.96 2.65
N PRO A 7 49.27 -41.82 3.33
CA PRO A 7 47.93 -41.34 3.69
C PRO A 7 47.38 -40.29 2.72
N GLY A 8 46.15 -40.49 2.28
CA GLY A 8 45.37 -39.53 1.50
C GLY A 8 44.68 -38.51 2.40
N GLN A 9 45.28 -37.32 2.47
CA GLN A 9 44.67 -35.99 2.55
C GLN A 9 43.37 -35.80 3.36
N GLN A 10 43.54 -35.12 4.50
CA GLN A 10 42.49 -34.40 5.22
C GLN A 10 41.95 -33.26 4.33
N GLU A 11 40.69 -33.37 3.89
CA GLU A 11 39.94 -32.21 3.40
C GLU A 11 39.25 -31.53 4.59
N THR A 12 39.77 -30.37 4.95
CA THR A 12 39.11 -29.36 5.77
C THR A 12 37.93 -28.76 5.01
N PRO A 13 36.69 -28.70 5.56
CA PRO A 13 35.69 -27.78 5.04
C PRO A 13 35.99 -26.38 5.58
N LEU A 14 36.51 -25.53 4.71
CA LEU A 14 36.52 -24.08 4.88
C LEU A 14 35.09 -23.53 4.79
N SER A 15 34.69 -22.86 5.87
CA SER A 15 33.91 -21.61 5.92
C SER A 15 32.79 -21.40 4.88
N ASN A 16 31.56 -21.24 5.36
CA ASN A 16 30.94 -19.92 5.39
C ASN A 16 29.60 -19.98 6.12
N SER A 17 29.62 -19.53 7.38
CA SER A 17 28.44 -19.09 8.11
C SER A 17 27.76 -17.97 7.33
N LEU A 18 26.46 -18.12 7.07
CA LEU A 18 25.61 -17.04 6.56
C LEU A 18 25.80 -15.79 7.42
N PRO A 19 25.92 -14.59 6.85
CA PRO A 19 25.78 -13.37 7.62
C PRO A 19 24.35 -13.29 8.14
N GLN A 20 24.21 -13.36 9.46
CA GLN A 20 22.96 -13.05 10.15
C GLN A 20 22.55 -11.63 9.79
N ALA A 21 21.24 -11.48 9.57
CA ALA A 21 20.58 -10.24 9.23
C ALA A 21 21.08 -9.10 10.13
N GLY A 22 21.58 -8.04 9.49
CA GLY A 22 22.07 -6.84 10.14
C GLY A 22 21.03 -6.30 11.12
N GLU A 23 21.48 -6.19 12.36
CA GLU A 23 20.80 -5.59 13.49
C GLU A 23 20.49 -4.11 13.15
N ARG A 24 19.20 -3.82 12.93
CA ARG A 24 18.72 -2.46 12.64
C ARG A 24 18.80 -1.65 13.93
N THR A 25 19.86 -0.88 14.10
CA THR A 25 19.97 0.09 15.18
C THR A 25 19.09 1.30 14.85
N ASN A 26 17.91 1.32 15.47
CA ASN A 26 16.96 2.42 15.36
C ASN A 26 17.39 3.56 16.31
N VAL A 27 17.93 4.64 15.75
CA VAL A 27 18.19 5.89 16.49
C VAL A 27 16.92 6.75 16.43
N ASN A 28 15.91 6.34 17.20
CA ASN A 28 14.92 7.16 17.91
C ASN A 28 13.65 6.35 18.20
N GLY A 29 13.38 6.21 19.51
CA GLY A 29 12.06 6.02 20.15
C GLY A 29 11.03 5.13 19.45
N ASN A 30 10.82 3.95 20.01
CA ASN A 30 9.70 3.04 19.71
C ASN A 30 8.34 3.69 20.08
N LEU A 31 7.87 4.62 19.24
CA LEU A 31 6.54 5.21 19.32
C LEU A 31 5.58 4.19 18.68
N ARG A 32 4.66 3.63 19.47
CA ARG A 32 3.52 2.84 18.93
C ARG A 32 2.68 3.71 17.97
N LEU A 33 1.71 3.13 17.27
CA LEU A 33 0.84 3.76 16.27
C LEU A 33 0.31 5.14 16.70
N SER A 34 0.01 5.27 18.00
CA SER A 34 -0.42 6.52 18.63
C SER A 34 0.65 7.60 18.68
N GLY A 35 1.91 7.25 18.86
CA GLY A 35 3.05 8.15 18.94
C GLY A 35 3.48 8.71 17.58
N TRP A 36 3.67 7.87 16.56
CA TRP A 36 4.02 8.37 15.22
C TRP A 36 2.90 9.17 14.59
N TYR A 37 1.65 8.72 14.75
CA TYR A 37 0.49 9.49 14.31
C TYR A 37 0.43 10.86 15.00
N ALA A 38 0.61 10.91 16.33
CA ALA A 38 0.58 12.17 17.06
C ALA A 38 1.71 13.12 16.65
N GLU A 39 2.92 12.58 16.43
CA GLU A 39 4.08 13.35 15.97
C GLU A 39 3.81 13.95 14.58
N LEU A 40 3.35 13.15 13.62
CA LEU A 40 2.99 13.62 12.28
C LEU A 40 1.90 14.69 12.35
N MET A 41 0.85 14.47 13.15
CA MET A 41 -0.22 15.44 13.31
C MET A 41 0.22 16.73 14.02
N ALA A 42 1.24 16.70 14.88
CA ALA A 42 1.81 17.91 15.48
C ALA A 42 2.54 18.78 14.44
N HIS A 43 3.02 18.18 13.35
CA HIS A 43 3.66 18.84 12.22
C HIS A 43 2.72 19.07 11.03
N ALA A 44 1.46 18.63 11.11
CA ALA A 44 0.50 18.78 10.03
C ALA A 44 0.20 20.25 9.74
N VAL A 45 0.13 20.60 8.45
CA VAL A 45 -0.09 21.98 7.99
C VAL A 45 -1.58 22.34 7.83
N GLY A 46 -2.48 21.39 8.08
CA GLY A 46 -3.92 21.55 7.95
C GLY A 46 -4.42 21.40 6.50
N GLN A 47 -3.67 20.71 5.64
CA GLN A 47 -4.07 20.45 4.27
C GLN A 47 -5.03 19.25 4.17
N PRO A 48 -5.80 19.15 3.07
CA PRO A 48 -6.50 17.91 2.74
C PRO A 48 -5.51 16.74 2.72
N ASN A 49 -5.95 15.58 3.21
CA ASN A 49 -5.18 14.34 3.35
C ASN A 49 -4.14 14.28 4.47
N ASP A 50 -3.87 15.33 5.24
CA ASP A 50 -2.92 15.27 6.37
C ASP A 50 -3.23 14.10 7.32
N GLU A 51 -4.48 13.99 7.77
CA GLU A 51 -4.91 12.90 8.67
C GLU A 51 -4.73 11.51 8.04
N LEU A 52 -5.05 11.39 6.74
CA LEU A 52 -4.95 10.12 6.01
C LEU A 52 -3.49 9.71 5.82
N PHE A 53 -2.62 10.64 5.39
CA PHE A 53 -1.20 10.36 5.27
C PHE A 53 -0.56 10.06 6.61
N ALA A 54 -0.87 10.82 7.66
CA ALA A 54 -0.35 10.57 9.00
C ALA A 54 -0.71 9.15 9.48
N GLN A 55 -1.94 8.72 9.22
CA GLN A 55 -2.40 7.37 9.52
C GLN A 55 -1.66 6.30 8.72
N MET A 56 -1.56 6.44 7.40
CA MET A 56 -0.89 5.45 6.55
C MET A 56 0.61 5.34 6.87
N ILE A 57 1.28 6.47 7.12
CA ILE A 57 2.70 6.50 7.52
C ILE A 57 2.89 5.83 8.87
N ALA A 58 2.09 6.20 9.88
CA ALA A 58 2.20 5.60 11.21
C ALA A 58 1.94 4.08 11.18
N SER A 59 0.93 3.64 10.43
CA SER A 59 0.64 2.22 10.24
C SER A 59 1.78 1.48 9.55
N GLN A 60 2.35 2.05 8.48
CA GLN A 60 3.46 1.43 7.77
C GLN A 60 4.71 1.29 8.65
N ILE A 61 5.03 2.30 9.47
CA ILE A 61 6.17 2.25 10.41
C ILE A 61 5.97 1.15 11.46
N ASP A 62 4.74 0.98 11.94
CA ASP A 62 4.37 -0.04 12.91
C ASP A 62 4.24 -1.46 12.33
N GLY A 63 4.36 -1.60 11.01
CA GLY A 63 4.15 -2.88 10.32
C GLY A 63 2.69 -3.30 10.19
N ALA A 64 1.76 -2.34 10.32
CA ALA A 64 0.34 -2.53 10.06
C ALA A 64 -0.01 -2.16 8.61
N GLY A 65 -0.93 -2.93 8.02
CA GLY A 65 -1.27 -2.83 6.60
C GLY A 65 -0.23 -3.49 5.70
N ALA A 66 -0.34 -3.23 4.40
CA ALA A 66 0.43 -3.92 3.37
C ALA A 66 1.21 -2.96 2.46
N LEU A 67 1.19 -1.66 2.75
CA LEU A 67 1.94 -0.67 1.99
C LEU A 67 3.45 -0.89 2.12
N PRO A 68 4.21 -0.85 1.01
CA PRO A 68 5.66 -0.96 1.06
C PRO A 68 6.30 0.30 1.66
N PRO A 69 7.61 0.28 1.98
CA PRO A 69 8.33 1.47 2.42
C PRO A 69 8.09 2.68 1.49
N GLY A 70 7.84 3.85 2.08
CA GLY A 70 7.49 5.06 1.32
C GLY A 70 6.06 5.05 0.77
N LEU A 71 5.19 4.18 1.28
CA LEU A 71 3.80 4.00 0.85
C LEU A 71 3.63 3.57 -0.62
N GLY A 72 4.68 3.04 -1.24
CA GLY A 72 4.69 2.69 -2.67
C GLY A 72 5.02 3.85 -3.60
N LEU A 73 5.28 5.04 -3.05
CA LEU A 73 5.76 6.18 -3.81
C LEU A 73 7.25 6.06 -4.14
N ALA A 74 7.67 6.69 -5.23
CA ALA A 74 9.09 6.93 -5.45
C ALA A 74 9.66 7.82 -4.33
N ALA A 75 10.94 7.64 -4.00
CA ALA A 75 11.57 8.37 -2.88
C ALA A 75 11.47 9.90 -3.00
N LYS A 76 11.55 10.43 -4.22
CA LYS A 76 11.36 11.86 -4.50
C LYS A 76 9.96 12.35 -4.13
N ASP A 77 8.94 11.54 -4.41
CA ASP A 77 7.53 11.90 -4.25
C ASP A 77 7.12 11.75 -2.79
N PHE A 78 7.62 10.72 -2.10
CA PHE A 78 7.45 10.61 -0.65
C PHE A 78 8.15 11.75 0.11
N SER A 79 9.36 12.14 -0.31
CA SER A 79 10.06 13.28 0.29
C SER A 79 9.30 14.60 0.07
N ALA A 80 8.72 14.79 -1.12
CA ALA A 80 7.86 15.92 -1.41
C ALA A 80 6.58 15.89 -0.56
N LEU A 81 5.95 14.72 -0.40
CA LEU A 81 4.79 14.53 0.47
C LEU A 81 5.09 14.96 1.91
N LEU A 82 6.18 14.48 2.50
CA LEU A 82 6.58 14.88 3.86
C LEU A 82 6.82 16.39 3.96
N THR A 83 7.50 16.97 2.98
CA THR A 83 7.77 18.42 2.96
C THR A 83 6.48 19.24 2.88
N CYS A 84 5.49 18.78 2.10
CA CYS A 84 4.24 19.48 1.88
C CYS A 84 3.25 19.32 3.04
N HIS A 85 3.17 18.15 3.67
CA HIS A 85 2.16 17.82 4.67
C HIS A 85 2.68 17.86 6.11
N PHE A 86 3.97 17.55 6.33
CA PHE A 86 4.59 17.39 7.66
C PHE A 86 5.97 18.06 7.74
N PRO A 87 6.09 19.37 7.51
CA PRO A 87 7.36 20.08 7.53
C PRO A 87 8.11 19.86 8.85
N GLY A 88 9.39 19.51 8.72
CA GLY A 88 10.26 19.21 9.86
C GLY A 88 10.36 17.72 10.23
N ILE A 89 9.52 16.86 9.63
CA ILE A 89 9.65 15.40 9.78
C ILE A 89 10.65 14.86 8.75
N GLY A 90 11.74 14.26 9.25
CA GLY A 90 12.70 13.54 8.44
C GLY A 90 12.56 12.03 8.62
N LEU A 91 11.92 11.35 7.67
CA LEU A 91 11.87 9.89 7.61
C LEU A 91 12.75 9.38 6.48
N ALA A 92 13.64 8.44 6.79
CA ALA A 92 14.45 7.75 5.80
C ALA A 92 13.71 6.50 5.32
N ILE A 93 13.47 6.40 4.01
CA ILE A 93 12.89 5.20 3.41
C ILE A 93 14.02 4.25 3.01
N GLY A 94 13.93 2.97 3.39
CA GLY A 94 14.70 1.92 2.74
C GLY A 94 14.15 1.68 1.34
N LEU A 95 14.94 2.00 0.31
CA LEU A 95 14.55 1.72 -1.08
C LEU A 95 14.32 0.22 -1.26
N ALA A 96 13.14 -0.14 -1.77
CA ALA A 96 12.89 -1.49 -2.24
C ALA A 96 13.64 -1.72 -3.56
N ASP A 97 14.06 -2.96 -3.79
CA ASP A 97 14.79 -3.37 -4.98
C ASP A 97 13.91 -3.24 -6.24
N ASN A 98 14.51 -2.88 -7.37
CA ASN A 98 13.83 -2.76 -8.67
C ASN A 98 13.61 -4.16 -9.27
N SER A 99 12.82 -4.99 -8.59
CA SER A 99 12.38 -6.25 -9.18
C SER A 99 11.27 -5.99 -10.20
N THR A 100 11.28 -6.77 -11.28
CA THR A 100 10.21 -6.72 -12.27
C THR A 100 8.91 -7.20 -11.63
N ASP A 101 7.94 -6.31 -11.47
CA ASP A 101 6.62 -6.63 -10.95
C ASP A 101 5.78 -7.32 -12.05
N PRO A 102 5.43 -8.62 -11.90
CA PRO A 102 4.59 -9.31 -12.87
C PRO A 102 3.17 -8.73 -12.97
N ARG A 103 2.74 -7.94 -11.97
CA ARG A 103 1.44 -7.26 -11.94
C ARG A 103 1.50 -5.82 -12.42
N ALA A 104 2.62 -5.38 -13.02
CA ALA A 104 2.76 -4.03 -13.53
C ALA A 104 1.60 -3.58 -14.47
N PRO A 105 1.09 -4.40 -15.40
CA PRO A 105 -0.05 -3.99 -16.24
C PRO A 105 -1.32 -3.69 -15.43
N GLU A 106 -1.68 -4.59 -14.50
CA GLU A 106 -2.84 -4.41 -13.62
C GLU A 106 -2.70 -3.16 -12.74
N ARG A 107 -1.50 -2.95 -12.21
CA ARG A 107 -1.17 -1.77 -11.41
C ARG A 107 -1.31 -0.48 -12.22
N ASP A 108 -0.83 -0.48 -13.46
CA ASP A 108 -0.87 0.69 -14.34
C ASP A 108 -2.32 1.00 -14.77
N ASP A 109 -3.16 -0.01 -14.99
CA ASP A 109 -4.60 0.15 -15.25
C ASP A 109 -5.33 0.80 -14.06
N VAL A 110 -5.12 0.28 -12.84
CA VAL A 110 -5.72 0.85 -11.62
C VAL A 110 -5.23 2.29 -11.39
N LEU A 111 -3.95 2.56 -11.59
CA LEU A 111 -3.40 3.91 -11.48
C LEU A 111 -4.02 4.84 -12.52
N GLY A 112 -4.13 4.41 -13.77
CA GLY A 112 -4.79 5.17 -14.84
C GLY A 112 -6.21 5.57 -14.47
N LEU A 113 -7.02 4.61 -14.01
CA LEU A 113 -8.39 4.84 -13.54
C LEU A 113 -8.44 5.88 -12.41
N LEU A 114 -7.58 5.76 -11.40
CA LEU A 114 -7.57 6.67 -10.25
C LEU A 114 -7.12 8.08 -10.65
N LEU A 115 -6.10 8.20 -11.52
CA LEU A 115 -5.62 9.49 -12.01
C LEU A 115 -6.62 10.20 -12.91
N GLU A 116 -7.39 9.45 -13.72
CA GLU A 116 -8.48 9.98 -14.54
C GLU A 116 -9.61 10.56 -13.67
N HIS A 117 -9.85 9.98 -12.49
CA HIS A 117 -10.98 10.32 -11.63
C HIS A 117 -10.62 11.11 -10.37
N ARG A 118 -9.40 11.63 -10.27
CA ARG A 118 -9.00 12.47 -9.14
C ARG A 118 -9.81 13.77 -9.07
N ALA A 119 -9.85 14.41 -7.91
CA ALA A 119 -10.63 15.65 -7.73
C ALA A 119 -10.05 16.87 -8.47
N HIS A 120 -8.79 16.77 -8.91
CA HIS A 120 -8.00 17.82 -9.56
C HIS A 120 -7.87 19.12 -8.75
N ARG A 121 -7.78 19.02 -7.42
CA ARG A 121 -7.65 20.20 -6.53
C ARG A 121 -6.26 20.36 -5.94
N ASN A 122 -5.57 19.25 -5.66
CA ASN A 122 -4.24 19.26 -5.05
C ASN A 122 -3.35 18.16 -5.67
N MET A 123 -2.04 18.40 -5.73
CA MET A 123 -1.03 17.39 -6.09
C MET A 123 -1.11 16.15 -5.19
N SER A 124 -1.52 16.29 -3.93
CA SER A 124 -1.64 15.19 -2.97
C SER A 124 -2.59 14.08 -3.43
N GLU A 125 -3.55 14.38 -4.30
CA GLU A 125 -4.44 13.39 -4.90
C GLU A 125 -3.71 12.45 -5.87
N GLN A 126 -2.64 12.92 -6.52
CA GLN A 126 -1.79 12.09 -7.35
C GLN A 126 -1.00 11.09 -6.49
N TRP A 127 -0.38 11.56 -5.41
CA TRP A 127 0.27 10.66 -4.46
C TRP A 127 -0.74 9.68 -3.85
N MET A 128 -1.95 10.14 -3.55
CA MET A 128 -3.02 9.26 -3.07
C MET A 128 -3.38 8.18 -4.09
N ALA A 129 -3.43 8.51 -5.39
CA ALA A 129 -3.69 7.53 -6.44
C ALA A 129 -2.63 6.43 -6.46
N GLU A 130 -1.35 6.82 -6.41
CA GLU A 130 -0.23 5.86 -6.35
C GLU A 130 -0.29 4.97 -5.10
N ILE A 131 -0.59 5.56 -3.93
CA ILE A 131 -0.70 4.83 -2.65
C ILE A 131 -1.88 3.85 -2.68
N VAL A 132 -3.05 4.27 -3.17
CA VAL A 132 -4.22 3.39 -3.30
C VAL A 132 -3.95 2.26 -4.28
N THR A 133 -3.31 2.55 -5.42
CA THR A 133 -2.87 1.51 -6.36
C THR A 133 -1.94 0.50 -5.69
N ALA A 134 -0.94 0.96 -4.91
CA ALA A 134 -0.03 0.07 -4.20
C ALA A 134 -0.78 -0.86 -3.23
N ALA A 135 -1.74 -0.32 -2.46
CA ALA A 135 -2.56 -1.13 -1.55
C ALA A 135 -3.53 -2.08 -2.28
N CYS A 136 -4.00 -1.73 -3.49
CA CYS A 136 -4.80 -2.63 -4.32
C CYS A 136 -4.04 -3.92 -4.71
N MET A 137 -2.71 -3.87 -4.76
CA MET A 137 -1.88 -5.04 -5.05
C MET A 137 -1.74 -6.01 -3.88
N ALA A 138 -2.16 -5.63 -2.67
CA ALA A 138 -2.20 -6.54 -1.53
C ALA A 138 -3.48 -7.39 -1.51
N ASN A 139 -3.57 -8.33 -0.56
CA ASN A 139 -4.58 -9.40 -0.57
C ASN A 139 -5.83 -9.11 0.26
N ASP A 140 -5.77 -8.17 1.22
CA ASP A 140 -6.85 -7.95 2.17
C ASP A 140 -7.84 -6.87 1.70
N HIS A 141 -8.71 -6.40 2.58
CA HIS A 141 -9.58 -5.26 2.28
C HIS A 141 -8.75 -3.99 2.14
N LEU A 142 -9.11 -3.12 1.17
CA LEU A 142 -8.30 -1.95 0.83
C LEU A 142 -8.01 -1.04 2.03
N TRP A 143 -8.96 -0.91 2.96
CA TRP A 143 -8.75 -0.07 4.15
C TRP A 143 -7.72 -0.68 5.11
N GLN A 144 -7.65 -2.01 5.22
CA GLN A 144 -6.65 -2.74 6.01
C GLN A 144 -5.28 -2.63 5.34
N ASP A 145 -5.21 -2.84 4.03
CA ASP A 145 -3.96 -2.75 3.27
C ASP A 145 -3.34 -1.36 3.30
N LEU A 146 -4.17 -0.31 3.27
CA LEU A 146 -3.75 1.07 3.47
C LEU A 146 -3.33 1.36 4.92
N GLY A 147 -3.67 0.50 5.88
CA GLY A 147 -3.43 0.76 7.31
C GLY A 147 -4.37 1.83 7.88
N LEU A 148 -5.59 1.97 7.34
CA LEU A 148 -6.60 2.87 7.87
C LEU A 148 -7.31 2.25 9.09
N ARG A 149 -7.88 3.08 9.96
CA ARG A 149 -8.60 2.62 11.17
C ARG A 149 -9.92 1.90 10.86
N SER A 150 -10.57 2.23 9.74
CA SER A 150 -11.85 1.65 9.38
C SER A 150 -12.21 1.89 7.91
N ARG A 151 -13.17 1.11 7.42
CA ARG A 151 -13.82 1.33 6.12
C ARG A 151 -14.41 2.74 5.96
N THR A 152 -14.90 3.37 7.03
CA THR A 152 -15.39 4.75 6.96
C THR A 152 -14.27 5.73 6.59
N HIS A 153 -13.05 5.52 7.07
CA HIS A 153 -11.90 6.36 6.68
C HIS A 153 -11.56 6.17 5.20
N LEU A 154 -11.66 4.94 4.69
CA LEU A 154 -11.53 4.69 3.26
C LEU A 154 -12.63 5.40 2.46
N GLY A 155 -13.88 5.37 2.91
CA GLY A 155 -14.98 6.12 2.26
C GLY A 155 -14.70 7.63 2.19
N LYS A 156 -14.16 8.21 3.26
CA LYS A 156 -13.72 9.62 3.28
C LYS A 156 -12.58 9.86 2.28
N LEU A 157 -11.56 9.01 2.28
CA LEU A 157 -10.44 9.07 1.33
C LEU A 157 -10.95 9.07 -0.11
N MET A 158 -11.83 8.13 -0.46
CA MET A 158 -12.36 8.01 -1.82
C MET A 158 -13.26 9.20 -2.20
N THR A 159 -14.07 9.71 -1.28
CA THR A 159 -14.92 10.89 -1.54
C THR A 159 -14.10 12.16 -1.74
N GLN A 160 -13.03 12.32 -0.96
CA GLN A 160 -12.17 13.51 -1.03
C GLN A 160 -11.26 13.51 -2.26
N ASN A 161 -10.66 12.37 -2.57
CA ASN A 161 -9.62 12.27 -3.61
C ASN A 161 -10.17 11.83 -4.96
N PHE A 162 -11.23 11.02 -4.99
CA PHE A 162 -11.80 10.44 -6.21
C PHE A 162 -13.33 10.61 -6.26
N PRO A 163 -13.86 11.84 -6.19
CA PRO A 163 -15.28 12.10 -5.98
C PRO A 163 -16.17 11.51 -7.09
N ALA A 164 -15.69 11.47 -8.34
CA ALA A 164 -16.42 10.87 -9.45
C ALA A 164 -16.59 9.35 -9.29
N LEU A 165 -15.57 8.64 -8.80
CA LEU A 165 -15.66 7.22 -8.49
C LEU A 165 -16.56 6.98 -7.28
N ALA A 166 -16.46 7.82 -6.24
CA ALA A 166 -17.30 7.70 -5.07
C ALA A 166 -18.79 7.89 -5.37
N ALA A 167 -19.13 8.85 -6.23
CA ALA A 167 -20.51 9.07 -6.68
C ALA A 167 -21.09 7.88 -7.45
N LYS A 168 -20.24 7.05 -8.09
CA LYS A 168 -20.66 5.85 -8.81
C LYS A 168 -20.84 4.63 -7.90
N ASN A 169 -20.17 4.58 -6.73
CA ASN A 169 -20.27 3.46 -5.78
C ASN A 169 -21.51 3.57 -4.87
N VAL A 170 -22.70 3.75 -5.45
CA VAL A 170 -23.95 4.08 -4.74
C VAL A 170 -24.48 2.96 -3.82
N HIS A 171 -24.05 1.72 -4.06
CA HIS A 171 -24.48 0.54 -3.30
C HIS A 171 -23.45 0.09 -2.27
N ASP A 172 -22.42 0.90 -2.00
CA ASP A 172 -21.35 0.59 -1.04
C ASP A 172 -20.69 -0.78 -1.33
N MET A 173 -20.32 -0.98 -2.59
CA MET A 173 -19.52 -2.13 -3.02
C MET A 173 -18.14 -2.04 -2.39
N LYS A 174 -17.56 -3.20 -2.06
CA LYS A 174 -16.15 -3.29 -1.61
C LYS A 174 -15.23 -2.58 -2.60
N TRP A 175 -14.41 -1.65 -2.13
CA TRP A 175 -13.71 -0.69 -3.00
C TRP A 175 -12.81 -1.33 -4.06
N LYS A 176 -12.04 -2.37 -3.71
CA LYS A 176 -11.24 -3.09 -4.73
C LYS A 176 -12.15 -3.63 -5.82
N LYS A 177 -13.21 -4.37 -5.45
CA LYS A 177 -14.15 -4.96 -6.41
C LYS A 177 -14.83 -3.89 -7.27
N PHE A 178 -15.15 -2.75 -6.68
CA PHE A 178 -15.69 -1.61 -7.42
C PHE A 178 -14.70 -1.08 -8.47
N LEU A 179 -13.43 -0.87 -8.10
CA LEU A 179 -12.39 -0.39 -9.02
C LEU A 179 -12.18 -1.37 -10.18
N TYR A 180 -12.05 -2.68 -9.91
CA TYR A 180 -11.93 -3.69 -10.97
C TYR A 180 -13.18 -3.77 -11.85
N LYS A 181 -14.37 -3.57 -11.28
CA LYS A 181 -15.60 -3.46 -12.07
C LYS A 181 -15.54 -2.25 -13.01
N GLN A 182 -15.06 -1.09 -12.55
CA GLN A 182 -14.90 0.09 -13.42
C GLN A 182 -13.92 -0.18 -14.57
N LEU A 183 -12.80 -0.86 -14.30
CA LEU A 183 -11.85 -1.26 -15.36
C LEU A 183 -12.51 -2.20 -16.38
N CYS A 184 -13.22 -3.24 -15.93
CA CYS A 184 -13.95 -4.12 -16.84
C CYS A 184 -14.98 -3.36 -17.69
N GLU A 185 -15.70 -2.40 -17.10
CA GLU A 185 -16.68 -1.58 -17.81
C GLU A 185 -16.04 -0.65 -18.86
N GLN A 186 -14.84 -0.10 -18.61
CA GLN A 186 -14.10 0.69 -19.60
C GLN A 186 -13.69 -0.13 -20.83
N GLU A 187 -13.36 -1.41 -20.63
CA GLU A 187 -13.05 -2.37 -21.70
C GLU A 187 -14.29 -2.96 -22.39
N GLY A 188 -15.50 -2.54 -21.99
CA GLY A 188 -16.77 -3.09 -22.49
C GLY A 188 -17.03 -4.54 -22.06
N ILE A 189 -16.27 -5.05 -21.07
CA ILE A 189 -16.41 -6.38 -20.51
C ILE A 189 -17.43 -6.32 -19.38
N ASN A 190 -18.61 -6.93 -19.60
CA ASN A 190 -19.56 -7.11 -18.52
C ASN A 190 -19.27 -8.43 -17.78
N THR A 191 -18.57 -8.32 -16.65
CA THR A 191 -18.24 -9.45 -15.78
C THR A 191 -19.46 -10.00 -15.02
N CYS A 192 -20.53 -9.22 -14.87
CA CYS A 192 -21.73 -9.65 -14.16
C CYS A 192 -22.75 -10.27 -15.12
N ARG A 193 -23.05 -11.56 -14.92
CA ARG A 193 -24.05 -12.29 -15.71
C ARG A 193 -25.48 -12.14 -15.18
N ALA A 194 -25.65 -11.58 -13.98
CA ALA A 194 -26.96 -11.41 -13.36
C ALA A 194 -27.71 -10.20 -13.95
N PRO A 195 -29.04 -10.27 -14.09
CA PRO A 195 -29.84 -9.16 -14.61
C PRO A 195 -29.85 -7.94 -13.67
N SER A 196 -29.64 -8.15 -12.37
CA SER A 196 -29.33 -7.09 -11.40
C SER A 196 -28.46 -7.64 -10.26
N CYS A 197 -27.72 -6.75 -9.59
CA CYS A 197 -26.79 -7.14 -8.53
C CYS A 197 -27.51 -7.81 -7.34
N GLU A 198 -28.71 -7.37 -6.99
CA GLU A 198 -29.48 -7.86 -5.83
C GLU A 198 -29.90 -9.34 -5.94
N TYR A 199 -30.00 -9.90 -7.15
CA TYR A 199 -30.27 -11.32 -7.39
C TYR A 199 -29.00 -12.11 -7.75
N CYS A 200 -27.82 -11.48 -7.71
CA CYS A 200 -26.56 -12.15 -7.94
C CYS A 200 -26.21 -13.03 -6.74
N THR A 201 -25.88 -14.30 -6.99
CA THR A 201 -25.44 -15.25 -5.94
C THR A 201 -24.17 -14.78 -5.22
N ASP A 202 -23.37 -13.96 -5.88
CA ASP A 202 -22.15 -13.35 -5.33
C ASP A 202 -22.40 -11.97 -4.70
N TYR A 203 -23.65 -11.56 -4.48
CA TYR A 203 -23.98 -10.26 -3.91
C TYR A 203 -23.23 -10.00 -2.59
N LEU A 204 -23.28 -10.94 -1.64
CA LEU A 204 -22.58 -10.80 -0.34
C LEU A 204 -21.06 -10.79 -0.46
N ASN A 205 -20.52 -11.35 -1.54
CA ASN A 205 -19.09 -11.27 -1.81
C ASN A 205 -18.73 -9.85 -2.28
N CYS A 206 -19.59 -9.22 -3.07
CA CYS A 206 -19.38 -7.90 -3.66
C CYS A 206 -19.79 -6.74 -2.74
N PHE A 207 -20.82 -6.95 -1.92
CA PHE A 207 -21.50 -5.97 -1.09
C PHE A 207 -21.62 -6.49 0.34
N GLY A 208 -21.59 -5.60 1.32
CA GLY A 208 -21.69 -5.96 2.75
C GLY A 208 -20.49 -5.47 3.57
N PRO A 209 -20.55 -5.61 4.90
CA PRO A 209 -19.49 -5.15 5.79
C PRO A 209 -18.17 -5.86 5.50
N GLU A 210 -17.08 -5.10 5.62
CA GLU A 210 -15.71 -5.62 5.60
C GLU A 210 -15.26 -5.65 7.07
N GLU A 211 -15.11 -6.86 7.63
CA GLU A 211 -14.45 -7.06 8.93
C GLU A 211 -12.93 -6.91 8.82
#